data_AF-A0AAR5QGZ8-F1
#
_entry.id   AF-A0AAR5QGZ8-F1
#
_cell.length_a   1.000
_cell.length_b   1.000
_cell.length_c   1.000
_cell.angle_alpha   90.00
_cell.angle_beta   90.00
_cell.angle_gamma   90.00
#
_symmetry.space_group_name_H-M   'P 1'
#
loop_
_entity.id
_entity.type
_entity.pdbx_description
1 polymer ?
#
loop_
_entity_poly.entity_id
_entity_poly.type
_entity_poly.pdbx_seq_one_letter_code
_entity_poly.pdbx_strand_id
1 'polypeptide(L)'
;MSSLRVVVIFVLFCANEFSEAILLDPDTGLNLYEFIDRHGYSYENHTITTDDGYILNTVRIPQGKNESSDSNTTKPVALLLHGIWSNPKDLIIKGDESIGFLLAEKGYDVFLMASRGNTYSLGHTNLSSDSVAYWNFSWHEVGYYDIPANMDYIQNLTGLTN
;
A
#
# COMPACT_ATOMS: atom_id res chain seq x y z
N MET A 1 -44.27 16.20 -0.77
CA MET A 1 -43.00 15.85 -0.09
C MET A 1 -42.55 14.50 -0.62
N SER A 2 -41.54 14.47 -1.49
CA SER A 2 -41.01 13.24 -2.07
C SER A 2 -40.11 12.53 -1.06
N SER A 3 -40.46 11.29 -0.69
CA SER A 3 -39.69 10.46 0.23
C SER A 3 -38.42 9.96 -0.45
N LEU A 4 -37.26 10.28 0.13
CA LEU A 4 -35.96 9.79 -0.30
C LEU A 4 -35.87 8.30 0.03
N ARG A 5 -35.64 7.46 -0.98
CA ARG A 5 -35.39 6.02 -0.80
C ARG A 5 -33.90 5.76 -0.97
N VAL A 6 -33.23 5.41 0.13
CA VAL A 6 -31.83 4.95 0.10
C VAL A 6 -31.85 3.43 -0.09
N VAL A 7 -31.18 2.95 -1.14
CA VAL A 7 -30.94 1.52 -1.38
C VAL A 7 -29.49 1.25 -1.01
N VAL A 8 -29.28 0.53 0.09
CA VAL A 8 -27.95 0.02 0.47
C VAL A 8 -27.83 -1.38 -0.12
N ILE A 9 -26.95 -1.54 -1.11
CA ILE A 9 -26.64 -2.85 -1.68
C ILE A 9 -25.47 -3.42 -0.87
N PHE A 10 -25.76 -4.41 -0.01
CA PHE A 10 -24.72 -5.27 0.54
C PHE A 10 -24.33 -6.28 -0.54
N VAL A 11 -23.13 -6.15 -1.10
CA VAL A 11 -22.54 -7.22 -1.91
C VAL A 11 -22.17 -8.33 -0.95
N LEU A 12 -23.06 -9.33 -0.81
CA LEU A 12 -22.70 -10.61 -0.20
C LEU A 12 -21.72 -11.29 -1.14
N PHE A 13 -20.47 -11.41 -0.70
CA PHE A 13 -19.52 -12.33 -1.32
C PHE A 13 -20.02 -13.75 -1.03
N CYS A 14 -20.83 -14.30 -1.94
CA CYS A 14 -21.12 -15.73 -1.95
C CYS A 14 -19.82 -16.46 -2.30
N ALA A 15 -19.15 -17.03 -1.29
CA ALA A 15 -18.08 -17.98 -1.49
C ALA A 15 -18.68 -19.28 -2.05
N ASN A 16 -18.83 -19.37 -3.36
CA ASN A 16 -19.08 -20.65 -4.02
C ASN A 16 -17.75 -21.21 -4.54
N GLU A 17 -17.42 -22.40 -4.03
CA GLU A 17 -16.35 -23.33 -4.44
C GLU A 17 -14.89 -22.85 -4.29
N PHE A 18 -14.46 -22.66 -3.04
CA PHE A 18 -13.04 -22.67 -2.67
C PHE A 18 -12.59 -24.13 -2.47
N SER A 19 -12.21 -24.82 -3.54
CA SER A 19 -11.61 -26.17 -3.41
C SER A 19 -10.64 -26.45 -4.56
N GLU A 20 -9.44 -26.93 -4.20
CA GLU A 20 -8.27 -27.33 -5.01
C GLU A 20 -7.31 -26.25 -5.54
N ALA A 21 -7.75 -25.10 -6.07
CA ALA A 21 -6.83 -24.12 -6.69
C ALA A 21 -5.87 -23.41 -5.70
N ILE A 22 -6.28 -23.21 -4.44
CA ILE A 22 -5.50 -22.49 -3.42
C ILE A 22 -4.25 -23.27 -2.97
N LEU A 23 -4.19 -24.58 -3.17
CA LEU A 23 -3.03 -25.40 -2.77
C LEU A 23 -1.92 -25.45 -3.82
N LEU A 24 -2.11 -24.84 -5.00
CA LEU A 24 -1.16 -24.87 -6.12
C LEU A 24 -0.46 -23.54 -6.39
N ASP A 25 -0.99 -22.42 -5.89
CA ASP A 25 -0.35 -21.12 -6.07
C ASP A 25 0.82 -20.98 -5.08
N PRO A 26 2.08 -20.94 -5.57
CA PRO A 26 3.25 -20.84 -4.71
C PRO A 26 3.40 -19.49 -4.01
N ASP A 27 2.57 -18.50 -4.35
CA ASP A 27 2.52 -17.19 -3.69
C ASP A 27 1.56 -17.18 -2.49
N THR A 28 0.82 -18.28 -2.28
CA THR A 28 -0.10 -18.43 -1.16
C THR A 28 0.65 -18.35 0.16
N GLY A 29 0.16 -17.49 1.06
CA GLY A 29 0.71 -17.32 2.40
C GLY A 29 1.91 -16.37 2.49
N LEU A 30 2.47 -15.92 1.36
CA LEU A 30 3.58 -14.95 1.38
C LEU A 30 3.12 -13.59 1.91
N ASN A 31 3.94 -12.99 2.77
CA ASN A 31 3.78 -11.58 3.15
C ASN A 31 4.22 -10.65 2.00
N LEU A 32 4.02 -9.34 2.16
CA LEU A 32 4.34 -8.34 1.13
C LEU A 32 5.80 -8.43 0.65
N TYR A 33 6.73 -8.57 1.58
CA TYR A 33 8.16 -8.60 1.30
C TYR A 33 8.57 -9.87 0.57
N GLU A 34 8.16 -11.02 1.09
CA GLU A 34 8.41 -12.33 0.47
C GLU A 34 7.82 -12.41 -0.95
N PHE A 35 6.65 -11.80 -1.14
CA PHE A 35 6.01 -11.71 -2.45
C PHE A 35 6.87 -10.87 -3.41
N ILE A 36 7.32 -9.68 -3.00
CA ILE A 36 8.18 -8.83 -3.85
C ILE A 36 9.49 -9.54 -4.21
N ASP A 37 10.16 -10.14 -3.22
CA ASP A 37 11.41 -10.89 -3.41
C ASP A 37 11.23 -12.05 -4.41
N ARG A 38 10.16 -12.82 -4.25
CA ARG A 38 9.85 -13.96 -5.11
C ARG A 38 9.60 -13.56 -6.57
N HIS A 39 8.99 -12.39 -6.80
CA HIS A 39 8.74 -11.85 -8.14
C HIS A 39 9.98 -11.14 -8.75
N GLY A 40 11.08 -11.07 -8.00
CA GLY A 40 12.38 -10.62 -8.49
C GLY A 40 12.60 -9.11 -8.49
N TYR A 41 11.81 -8.36 -7.70
CA TYR A 41 11.97 -6.92 -7.55
C TYR A 41 12.75 -6.60 -6.27
N SER A 42 13.58 -5.56 -6.32
CA SER A 42 14.16 -4.96 -5.12
C SER A 42 13.16 -4.04 -4.45
N TYR A 43 13.20 -3.93 -3.11
CA TYR A 43 12.41 -2.95 -2.37
C TYR A 43 13.17 -2.27 -1.23
N GLU A 44 12.66 -1.12 -0.82
CA GLU A 44 13.08 -0.36 0.36
C GLU A 44 11.90 -0.18 1.31
N ASN A 45 12.15 -0.17 2.62
CA ASN A 45 11.15 0.12 3.64
C ASN A 45 11.34 1.54 4.18
N HIS A 46 10.26 2.30 4.20
CA HIS A 46 10.25 3.67 4.71
C HIS A 46 9.27 3.80 5.87
N THR A 47 9.80 4.07 7.06
CA THR A 47 9.01 4.40 8.24
C THR A 47 8.73 5.90 8.27
N ILE A 48 7.45 6.27 8.34
CA ILE A 48 6.98 7.65 8.24
C ILE A 48 6.06 7.93 9.43
N THR A 49 6.35 8.99 10.19
CA THR A 49 5.52 9.39 11.33
C THR A 49 4.61 10.54 10.94
N THR A 50 3.31 10.39 11.15
CA THR A 50 2.33 11.45 10.93
C THR A 50 2.33 12.49 12.05
N ASP A 51 1.77 13.66 11.80
CA ASP A 51 1.67 14.73 12.80
C ASP A 51 0.90 14.32 14.05
N ASP A 52 -0.11 13.47 13.91
CA ASP A 52 -0.90 12.92 15.02
C ASP A 52 -0.26 11.66 15.66
N GLY A 53 0.92 11.26 15.18
CA GLY A 53 1.78 10.30 15.86
C GLY A 53 1.66 8.85 15.40
N TYR A 54 0.90 8.54 14.35
CA TYR A 54 0.89 7.22 13.75
C TYR A 54 2.19 6.96 13.01
N ILE A 55 2.68 5.72 13.09
CA ILE A 55 3.91 5.29 12.44
C ILE A 55 3.52 4.37 11.29
N LEU A 56 3.66 4.89 10.08
CA LEU A 56 3.32 4.24 8.83
C LEU A 56 4.54 3.54 8.24
N ASN A 57 4.30 2.45 7.52
CA ASN A 57 5.29 1.85 6.64
C ASN A 57 4.85 2.00 5.18
N THR A 58 5.79 2.44 4.35
CA THR A 58 5.62 2.50 2.90
C THR A 58 6.74 1.74 2.23
N VAL A 59 6.37 0.80 1.36
CA VAL A 59 7.33 -0.06 0.65
C VAL A 59 7.60 0.56 -0.71
N ARG A 60 8.86 0.87 -1.02
CA ARG A 60 9.27 1.44 -2.30
C ARG A 60 9.83 0.34 -3.20
N ILE A 61 9.40 0.31 -4.46
CA ILE A 61 9.98 -0.47 -5.55
C ILE A 61 10.62 0.53 -6.52
N PRO A 62 11.94 0.77 -6.42
CA PRO A 62 12.59 1.90 -7.10
C PRO A 62 12.75 1.70 -8.61
N GLN A 63 12.66 0.46 -9.10
CA GLN A 63 12.90 0.13 -10.51
C GLN A 63 12.31 -1.21 -10.93
N GLY A 64 12.14 -1.38 -12.24
CA GLY A 64 11.82 -2.67 -12.84
C GLY A 64 12.96 -3.69 -12.65
N LYS A 65 12.64 -4.98 -12.66
CA LYS A 65 13.59 -6.06 -12.32
C LYS A 65 14.75 -6.20 -13.30
N ASN A 66 14.57 -5.74 -14.54
CA ASN A 66 15.60 -5.76 -15.59
C ASN A 66 16.16 -4.37 -15.90
N GLU A 67 15.80 -3.34 -15.12
CA GLU A 67 16.31 -1.99 -15.33
C GLU A 67 17.76 -1.89 -14.86
N SER A 68 18.62 -1.27 -15.69
CA SER A 68 20.01 -0.98 -15.30
C SER A 68 20.04 0.15 -14.27
N SER A 69 20.72 -0.08 -13.14
CA SER A 69 20.88 0.92 -12.06
C SER A 69 21.66 2.18 -12.46
N ASP A 70 22.17 2.27 -13.69
CA ASP A 70 22.99 3.38 -14.21
C ASP A 70 22.18 4.59 -14.72
N SER A 71 20.84 4.58 -14.59
CA SER A 71 20.02 5.72 -14.99
C SER A 71 20.08 6.81 -13.91
N ASN A 72 21.01 7.77 -14.05
CA ASN A 72 21.03 9.05 -13.31
C ASN A 72 19.83 9.97 -13.66
N THR A 73 18.71 9.39 -14.10
CA THR A 73 17.52 10.10 -14.53
C THR A 73 16.48 10.13 -13.43
N THR A 74 15.98 11.31 -13.11
CA THR A 74 14.82 11.49 -12.23
C THR A 74 13.63 10.72 -12.80
N LYS A 75 13.11 9.75 -12.05
CA LYS A 75 11.95 8.94 -12.42
C LYS A 75 10.66 9.64 -11.98
N PRO A 76 9.55 9.50 -12.75
CA PRO A 76 8.24 9.86 -12.24
C PRO A 76 7.88 8.96 -11.05
N VAL A 77 7.30 9.55 -10.01
CA VAL A 77 6.91 8.82 -8.80
C VAL A 77 5.45 8.41 -8.85
N ALA A 78 5.15 7.18 -8.41
CA ALA A 78 3.79 6.69 -8.22
C ALA A 78 3.55 6.28 -6.77
N LEU A 79 2.72 7.03 -6.04
CA LEU A 79 2.22 6.65 -4.72
C LEU A 79 0.91 5.88 -4.88
N LEU A 80 0.89 4.62 -4.46
CA LEU A 80 -0.24 3.72 -4.55
C LEU A 80 -0.80 3.40 -3.16
N LEU A 81 -2.09 3.65 -2.97
CA LEU A 81 -2.82 3.37 -1.74
C LEU A 81 -3.81 2.22 -1.96
N HIS A 82 -3.85 1.29 -1.02
CA HIS A 82 -4.80 0.17 -1.03
C HIS A 82 -6.23 0.58 -0.65
N GLY A 83 -7.20 -0.31 -0.86
CA GLY A 83 -8.61 -0.09 -0.53
C GLY A 83 -8.96 -0.33 0.94
N ILE A 84 -10.25 -0.23 1.26
CA ILE A 84 -10.81 -0.56 2.59
C ILE A 84 -10.60 -2.05 2.88
N TRP A 85 -10.19 -2.40 4.10
CA TRP A 85 -9.95 -3.78 4.55
C TRP A 85 -8.85 -4.54 3.79
N SER A 86 -8.00 -3.80 3.08
CA SER A 86 -6.92 -4.33 2.25
C SER A 86 -5.55 -3.95 2.84
N ASN A 87 -4.47 -4.36 2.16
CA ASN A 87 -3.10 -3.97 2.45
C ASN A 87 -2.33 -3.76 1.13
N PRO A 88 -1.10 -3.20 1.15
CA PRO A 88 -0.40 -2.85 -0.09
C PRO A 88 -0.11 -4.04 -1.03
N LYS A 89 -0.15 -5.29 -0.53
CA LYS A 89 0.04 -6.47 -1.38
C LYS A 89 -1.02 -6.60 -2.48
N ASP A 90 -2.23 -6.08 -2.26
CA ASP A 90 -3.31 -6.17 -3.26
C ASP A 90 -2.97 -5.40 -4.56
N LEU A 91 -2.03 -4.44 -4.48
CA LEU A 91 -1.54 -3.68 -5.63
C LEU A 91 -0.50 -4.45 -6.46
N ILE A 92 -0.02 -5.58 -5.95
CA ILE A 92 0.98 -6.46 -6.59
C ILE A 92 0.54 -7.93 -6.70
N ILE A 93 -0.64 -8.29 -6.21
CA ILE A 93 -1.07 -9.68 -5.98
C ILE A 93 -1.20 -10.54 -7.24
N LYS A 94 -1.35 -9.94 -8.43
CA LYS A 94 -1.38 -10.64 -9.72
C LYS A 94 0.01 -10.84 -10.34
N GLY A 95 1.09 -10.68 -9.56
CA GLY A 95 2.46 -10.73 -10.08
C GLY A 95 2.72 -9.63 -11.10
N ASP A 96 3.50 -9.92 -12.15
CA ASP A 96 3.91 -8.97 -13.20
C ASP A 96 2.75 -8.22 -13.90
N GLU A 97 1.51 -8.71 -13.80
CA GLU A 97 0.31 -8.02 -14.34
C GLU A 97 -0.28 -6.98 -13.39
N SER A 98 0.30 -6.78 -12.21
CA SER A 98 -0.22 -5.89 -11.19
C SER A 98 0.28 -4.47 -11.38
N ILE A 99 -0.53 -3.49 -10.96
CA ILE A 99 -0.23 -2.08 -11.18
C ILE A 99 1.11 -1.65 -10.58
N GLY A 100 1.50 -2.17 -9.41
CA GLY A 100 2.78 -1.83 -8.79
C GLY A 100 3.98 -2.23 -9.64
N PHE A 101 4.00 -3.47 -10.11
CA PHE A 101 5.09 -3.98 -10.96
C PHE A 101 5.02 -3.42 -12.38
N LEU A 102 3.83 -3.27 -12.96
CA LEU A 102 3.67 -2.65 -14.27
C LEU A 102 4.23 -1.23 -14.30
N LEU A 103 4.01 -0.42 -13.25
CA LEU A 103 4.57 0.93 -13.16
C LEU A 103 6.09 0.90 -13.03
N ALA A 104 6.64 0.00 -12.21
CA ALA A 104 8.09 -0.17 -12.08
C ALA A 104 8.74 -0.55 -13.43
N GLU A 105 8.16 -1.49 -14.16
CA GLU A 105 8.62 -1.88 -15.52
C GLU A 105 8.44 -0.75 -16.56
N LYS A 106 7.60 0.26 -16.27
CA LYS A 106 7.45 1.48 -17.08
C LYS A 106 8.37 2.63 -16.63
N GLY A 107 9.30 2.37 -15.71
CA GLY A 107 10.30 3.34 -15.25
C GLY A 107 9.78 4.31 -14.20
N TYR A 108 8.70 3.97 -13.49
CA TYR A 108 8.26 4.72 -12.31
C TYR A 108 9.02 4.27 -11.07
N ASP A 109 9.25 5.22 -10.16
CA ASP A 109 9.63 4.96 -8.78
C ASP A 109 8.34 4.76 -7.95
N VAL A 110 8.07 3.52 -7.54
CA VAL A 110 6.74 3.12 -7.02
C VAL A 110 6.78 3.04 -5.49
N PHE A 111 5.82 3.66 -4.83
CA PHE A 111 5.63 3.61 -3.38
C PHE A 111 4.28 2.96 -3.06
N LEU A 112 4.32 1.83 -2.34
CA LEU A 112 3.18 1.07 -1.86
C LEU A 112 2.88 1.46 -0.41
N MET A 113 1.91 2.35 -0.24
CA MET A 113 1.57 2.94 1.06
C MET A 113 0.64 2.03 1.86
N ALA A 114 0.99 1.74 3.11
CA ALA A 114 0.08 1.14 4.08
C ALA A 114 -0.54 2.23 4.99
N SER A 115 -1.87 2.35 4.98
CA SER A 115 -2.56 3.29 5.86
C SER A 115 -2.44 2.90 7.34
N ARG A 116 -2.61 3.86 8.26
CA ARG A 116 -2.70 3.58 9.70
C ARG A 116 -3.64 2.42 10.02
N GLY A 117 -3.26 1.59 11.00
CA GLY A 117 -4.03 0.43 11.42
C GLY A 117 -3.95 -0.79 10.49
N ASN A 118 -3.28 -0.69 9.33
CA ASN A 118 -2.93 -1.83 8.51
C ASN A 118 -1.83 -2.68 9.18
N THR A 119 -1.72 -3.97 8.86
CA THR A 119 -0.69 -4.90 9.38
C THR A 119 0.74 -4.33 9.32
N TYR A 120 1.06 -3.52 8.31
CA TYR A 120 2.39 -2.91 8.15
C TYR A 120 2.55 -1.55 8.85
N SER A 121 1.47 -0.96 9.37
CA SER A 121 1.40 0.39 9.95
C SER A 121 0.65 0.40 11.29
N LEU A 122 1.01 -0.53 12.20
CA LEU A 122 0.40 -0.68 13.53
C LEU A 122 1.07 0.16 14.64
N GLY A 123 2.08 0.96 14.31
CA GLY A 123 2.82 1.75 15.29
C GLY A 123 2.15 3.09 15.60
N HIS A 124 2.41 3.60 16.80
CA HIS A 124 2.11 4.97 17.19
C HIS A 124 3.14 5.42 18.24
N THR A 125 3.46 6.71 18.26
CA THR A 125 4.39 7.32 19.23
C THR A 125 3.96 7.21 20.70
N ASN A 126 2.66 7.15 20.98
CA ASN A 126 2.11 7.25 22.33
C ASN A 126 0.99 6.22 22.65
N LEU A 127 0.37 5.62 21.63
CA LEU A 127 -0.77 4.72 21.79
C LEU A 127 -0.37 3.28 21.47
N SER A 128 -0.93 2.32 22.21
CA SER A 128 -0.82 0.90 21.86
C SER A 128 -1.93 0.51 20.88
N SER A 129 -1.62 -0.32 19.89
CA SER A 129 -2.60 -0.94 18.99
C SER A 129 -3.65 -1.80 19.71
N ASP A 130 -3.43 -2.16 20.97
CA ASP A 130 -4.42 -2.87 21.80
C ASP A 130 -5.45 -1.92 22.43
N SER A 131 -5.23 -0.60 22.34
CA SER A 131 -6.10 0.40 22.95
C SER A 131 -7.19 0.89 21.99
N VAL A 132 -8.38 1.15 22.52
CA VAL A 132 -9.49 1.76 21.75
C VAL A 132 -9.10 3.14 21.20
N ALA A 133 -8.26 3.89 21.91
CA ALA A 133 -7.79 5.20 21.49
C ALA A 133 -6.98 5.15 20.18
N TYR A 134 -6.19 4.08 19.98
CA TYR A 134 -5.44 3.87 18.72
C TYR A 134 -6.37 3.68 17.53
N TRP A 135 -7.57 3.13 17.72
CA TRP A 135 -8.52 2.86 16.63
C TRP A 135 -9.52 4.00 16.42
N ASN A 136 -9.35 5.14 17.08
CA ASN A 136 -10.23 6.29 16.94
C ASN A 136 -9.83 7.16 15.73
N PHE A 137 -9.93 6.58 14.54
CA PHE A 137 -9.72 7.26 13.27
C PHE A 137 -10.68 6.72 12.20
N SER A 138 -10.75 7.41 11.07
CA SER A 138 -11.49 7.03 9.89
C SER A 138 -10.65 7.32 8.63
N TRP A 139 -11.26 7.22 7.46
CA TRP A 139 -10.65 7.64 6.19
C TRP A 139 -10.31 9.14 6.17
N HIS A 140 -10.96 9.95 7.03
CA HIS A 140 -10.63 11.36 7.15
C HIS A 140 -9.16 11.55 7.53
N GLU A 141 -8.70 10.87 8.57
CA GLU A 141 -7.31 10.98 9.05
C GLU A 141 -6.30 10.38 8.06
N VAL A 142 -6.68 9.34 7.30
CA VAL A 142 -5.82 8.82 6.22
C VAL A 142 -5.60 9.89 5.14
N GLY A 143 -6.67 10.58 4.73
CA GLY A 143 -6.57 11.66 3.74
C GLY A 143 -5.89 12.93 4.29
N TYR A 144 -6.07 13.22 5.57
CA TYR A 144 -5.60 14.46 6.19
C TYR A 144 -4.17 14.37 6.72
N TYR A 145 -3.74 13.20 7.21
CA TYR A 145 -2.42 13.01 7.81
C TYR A 145 -1.56 12.00 7.04
N ASP A 146 -2.08 10.81 6.73
CA ASP A 146 -1.24 9.73 6.19
C ASP A 146 -0.72 10.03 4.78
N ILE A 147 -1.62 10.46 3.89
CA ILE A 147 -1.26 10.78 2.50
C ILE A 147 -0.30 11.98 2.45
N PRO A 148 -0.59 13.13 3.11
CA PRO A 148 0.35 14.26 3.12
C PRO A 148 1.73 13.91 3.69
N ALA A 149 1.79 13.19 4.82
CA ALA A 149 3.07 12.78 5.41
C ALA A 149 3.90 11.91 4.45
N ASN A 150 3.25 11.01 3.70
CA ASN A 150 3.90 10.24 2.65
C ASN A 150 4.38 11.11 1.49
N MET A 151 3.54 12.02 1.01
CA MET A 151 3.90 12.91 -0.10
C MET A 151 5.11 13.79 0.25
N ASP A 152 5.15 14.35 1.45
CA ASP A 152 6.26 15.19 1.92
C ASP A 152 7.55 14.38 2.09
N TYR A 153 7.45 13.19 2.68
CA TYR A 153 8.58 12.28 2.83
C TYR A 153 9.17 11.90 1.46
N ILE A 154 8.31 11.53 0.51
CA ILE A 154 8.70 11.11 -0.84
C ILE A 154 9.35 12.26 -1.62
N GLN A 155 8.78 13.47 -1.55
CA GLN A 155 9.37 14.66 -2.18
C GLN A 155 10.78 14.92 -1.65
N ASN A 156 10.96 14.87 -0.32
CA ASN A 156 12.26 15.08 0.31
C ASN A 156 13.27 13.98 -0.06
N LEU A 157 12.83 12.72 -0.11
CA LEU A 157 13.66 11.57 -0.46
C LEU A 157 14.13 11.63 -1.92
N THR A 158 13.23 11.97 -2.85
CA THR A 158 13.47 11.92 -4.30
C THR A 158 14.01 13.24 -4.87
N GLY A 159 13.93 14.34 -4.12
CA GLY A 159 14.33 15.66 -4.58
C GLY A 159 13.37 16.28 -5.60
N LEU A 160 12.16 15.73 -5.75
CA LEU A 160 11.12 16.30 -6.61
C LEU A 160 10.61 17.62 -6.02
N THR A 161 10.46 18.62 -6.87
CA THR A 161 9.85 19.92 -6.54
C THR A 161 8.58 20.10 -7.35
N ASN A 162 7.54 20.68 -6.74
CA ASN A 162 6.27 21.01 -7.41
C ASN A 162 6.42 22.19 -8.38
#